data_AF-A0A7Y9JWL3-F1
#
_entry.id   AF-A0A7Y9JWL3-F1
#
_cell.length_a   1.000
_cell.length_b   1.000
_cell.length_c   1.000
_cell.angle_alpha   90.00
_cell.angle_beta   90.00
_cell.angle_gamma   90.00
#
_symmetry.space_group_name_H-M   'P 1'
#
loop_
_entity.id
_entity.type
_entity.pdbx_description
1 polymer ?
#
loop_
_entity_poly.entity_id
_entity_poly.type
_entity_poly.pdbx_seq_one_letter_code
_entity_poly.pdbx_strand_id
1 'polypeptide(L)'
;MTSRLPVDRGAYLRLRRRARLLTVAAVLPLALGAANVVAAALSDDPTVHRLGAWWFFQSALWLIGAGWVVQRAWRRSRAAQPHVQQLGDLGAARPSDEALGVPGLSTPAPPHLGLSGQVRPSPRW
;
A
#
# COMPACT_ATOMS: atom_id res chain seq x y z
N MET A 1 -13.85 16.82 6.28
CA MET A 1 -13.41 15.45 6.59
C MET A 1 -13.61 14.61 5.35
N THR A 2 -12.54 14.21 4.67
CA THR A 2 -12.61 13.42 3.43
C THR A 2 -12.96 11.98 3.79
N SER A 3 -14.19 11.57 3.46
CA SER A 3 -14.64 10.19 3.48
C SER A 3 -13.63 9.32 2.70
N ARG A 4 -12.84 8.52 3.42
CA ARG A 4 -11.96 7.52 2.81
C ARG A 4 -12.85 6.37 2.38
N LEU A 5 -13.24 6.37 1.11
CA LEU A 5 -13.97 5.26 0.49
C LEU A 5 -13.29 3.92 0.80
N PRO A 6 -14.05 2.82 1.00
CA PRO A 6 -13.50 1.50 1.22
C PRO A 6 -12.54 1.16 0.08
N VAL A 7 -11.26 1.04 0.41
CA VAL A 7 -10.21 0.87 -0.58
C VAL A 7 -10.32 -0.54 -1.18
N ASP A 8 -10.52 -0.60 -2.50
CA ASP A 8 -10.54 -1.86 -3.27
C ASP A 8 -9.27 -2.69 -2.97
N ARG A 9 -9.45 -3.84 -2.32
CA ARG A 9 -8.37 -4.79 -1.98
C ARG A 9 -7.63 -5.25 -3.24
N GLY A 10 -8.32 -5.40 -4.37
CA GLY A 10 -7.73 -5.75 -5.65
C GLY A 10 -6.79 -4.66 -6.16
N ALA A 11 -7.21 -3.40 -6.09
CA ALA A 11 -6.37 -2.26 -6.45
C ALA A 11 -5.10 -2.17 -5.58
N TYR A 12 -5.23 -2.37 -4.27
CA TYR A 12 -4.08 -2.43 -3.36
C TYR A 12 -3.09 -3.53 -3.73
N LEU A 13 -3.58 -4.76 -3.97
CA LEU A 13 -2.72 -5.89 -4.33
C LEU A 13 -2.02 -5.67 -5.67
N ARG A 14 -2.69 -5.05 -6.66
CA ARG A 14 -2.07 -4.66 -7.95
C ARG A 14 -0.93 -3.68 -7.74
N LEU A 15 -1.14 -2.64 -6.93
CA LEU A 15 -0.09 -1.67 -6.59
C LEU A 15 1.08 -2.32 -5.85
N ARG A 16 0.80 -3.25 -4.92
CA ARG A 16 1.83 -3.95 -4.17
C ARG A 16 2.64 -4.92 -5.04
N ARG A 17 2.00 -5.61 -5.98
CA ARG A 17 2.69 -6.44 -7.00
C ARG A 17 3.58 -5.58 -7.88
N ARG A 18 3.09 -4.45 -8.39
CA ARG A 18 3.89 -3.50 -9.18
C ARG A 18 5.11 -2.99 -8.41
N ALA A 19 4.93 -2.61 -7.14
CA ALA A 19 6.06 -2.18 -6.29
C ALA A 19 7.12 -3.29 -6.14
N ARG A 20 6.70 -4.54 -5.93
CA ARG A 20 7.63 -5.69 -5.87
C ARG A 20 8.35 -5.92 -7.20
N LEU A 21 7.62 -5.91 -8.32
CA LEU A 21 8.21 -6.08 -9.65
C LEU A 21 9.24 -4.98 -9.95
N LEU A 22 8.92 -3.72 -9.61
CA LEU A 22 9.87 -2.61 -9.75
C LEU A 22 11.09 -2.78 -8.84
N THR A 23 10.92 -3.30 -7.62
CA THR A 23 12.07 -3.62 -6.76
C THR A 23 12.96 -4.70 -7.38
N VAL A 24 12.38 -5.79 -7.89
CA VAL A 24 13.14 -6.86 -8.57
C VAL A 24 13.86 -6.32 -9.80
N ALA A 25 13.16 -5.54 -10.62
CA ALA A 25 13.74 -4.90 -11.82
C ALA A 25 14.84 -3.89 -11.47
N ALA A 26 14.79 -3.24 -10.30
CA ALA A 26 15.85 -2.35 -9.84
C ALA A 26 17.08 -3.12 -9.33
N VAL A 27 16.86 -4.25 -8.65
CA VAL A 27 17.93 -5.06 -8.02
C VAL A 27 18.71 -5.88 -9.04
N LEU A 28 18.06 -6.42 -10.07
CA LEU A 28 18.72 -7.27 -11.08
C LEU A 28 19.90 -6.57 -11.79
N PRO A 29 19.73 -5.37 -12.38
CA PRO A 29 20.84 -4.64 -13.00
C PRO A 29 21.89 -4.23 -11.99
N LEU A 30 21.49 -3.91 -10.76
CA LEU A 30 22.41 -3.54 -9.69
C LEU A 30 23.33 -4.70 -9.29
N ALA A 31 22.80 -5.91 -9.20
CA ALA A 31 23.58 -7.12 -8.90
C ALA A 31 24.62 -7.40 -10.01
N LEU A 32 24.24 -7.19 -11.27
CA LEU A 32 25.14 -7.27 -12.42
C LEU A 32 26.24 -6.21 -12.38
N GLY A 33 25.87 -4.95 -12.10
CA GLY A 33 26.83 -3.85 -11.94
C GLY A 33 27.81 -4.10 -10.79
N ALA A 34 27.32 -4.59 -9.64
CA ALA A 34 28.15 -4.95 -8.50
C ALA A 34 29.13 -6.10 -8.84
N ALA A 35 28.66 -7.13 -9.56
CA ALA A 35 29.53 -8.21 -10.03
C ALA A 35 30.64 -7.69 -10.95
N ASN A 36 30.33 -6.77 -11.88
CA ASN A 36 31.33 -6.15 -12.74
C ASN A 36 32.35 -5.30 -11.97
N VAL A 37 31.90 -4.55 -10.95
CA VAL A 37 32.80 -3.78 -10.08
C VAL A 37 33.72 -4.69 -9.27
N VAL A 38 33.19 -5.78 -8.71
CA VAL A 38 34.00 -6.79 -7.99
C VAL A 38 35.00 -7.46 -8.92
N ALA A 39 34.57 -7.87 -10.11
CA ALA A 39 35.46 -8.45 -11.11
C ALA A 39 36.56 -7.48 -11.53
N ALA A 40 36.23 -6.20 -11.69
CA ALA A 40 37.21 -5.18 -12.02
C ALA A 40 38.20 -4.89 -10.87
N ALA A 41 37.73 -4.95 -9.62
CA ALA A 41 38.57 -4.77 -8.44
C ALA A 41 39.54 -5.94 -8.23
N LEU A 42 39.17 -7.16 -8.63
CA LEU A 42 40.00 -8.36 -8.54
C LEU A 42 40.92 -8.55 -9.76
N SER A 43 40.78 -7.72 -10.80
CA SER A 43 41.56 -7.83 -12.02
C SER A 43 42.89 -7.07 -11.91
N ASP A 44 43.99 -7.74 -12.28
CA ASP A 44 45.32 -7.14 -12.37
C ASP A 44 45.53 -6.27 -13.63
N ASP A 45 44.60 -6.34 -14.60
CA ASP A 45 44.64 -5.51 -15.81
C ASP A 45 44.25 -4.04 -15.49
N PRO A 46 45.16 -3.06 -15.72
CA PRO A 46 44.89 -1.64 -15.46
C PRO A 46 43.76 -1.06 -16.31
N THR A 47 43.47 -1.65 -17.48
CA THR A 47 42.36 -1.25 -18.35
C THR A 47 41.02 -1.60 -17.74
N VAL A 48 40.92 -2.82 -17.21
CA VAL A 48 39.73 -3.32 -16.52
C VAL A 48 39.51 -2.55 -15.22
N HIS A 49 40.58 -2.21 -14.49
CA HIS A 49 40.50 -1.44 -13.26
C HIS A 49 39.93 -0.03 -13.49
N ARG A 50 40.34 0.66 -14.57
CA ARG A 50 39.75 1.97 -14.96
C ARG A 50 38.27 1.85 -15.33
N LEU A 51 37.88 0.77 -16.01
CA LEU A 51 36.47 0.52 -16.31
C LEU A 51 35.65 0.28 -15.03
N GLY A 52 36.24 -0.27 -13.98
CA GLY A 52 35.59 -0.46 -12.67
C GLY A 52 34.99 0.83 -12.10
N ALA A 53 35.71 1.96 -12.19
CA ALA A 53 35.20 3.26 -11.75
C ALA A 53 33.97 3.72 -12.54
N TRP A 54 33.93 3.42 -13.84
CA TRP A 54 32.79 3.70 -14.71
C TRP A 54 31.57 2.84 -14.36
N TRP A 55 31.76 1.54 -14.12
CA TRP A 55 30.71 0.63 -13.65
C TRP A 55 30.16 1.06 -12.28
N PHE A 56 31.03 1.50 -11.38
CA PHE A 56 30.65 2.03 -10.07
C PHE A 56 29.78 3.29 -10.21
N PHE A 57 30.22 4.24 -11.02
CA PHE A 57 29.47 5.48 -11.27
C PHE A 57 28.08 5.21 -11.87
N GLN A 58 28.00 4.34 -12.89
CA GLN A 58 26.71 3.95 -13.47
C GLN A 58 25.79 3.27 -12.45
N SER A 59 26.35 2.38 -11.61
CA SER A 59 25.58 1.69 -10.57
C SER A 59 25.04 2.68 -9.53
N ALA A 60 25.83 3.69 -9.14
CA ALA A 60 25.40 4.75 -8.23
C ALA A 60 24.28 5.61 -8.85
N LEU A 61 24.41 6.00 -10.12
CA LEU A 61 23.39 6.76 -10.83
C LEU A 61 22.08 5.97 -10.95
N TRP A 62 22.19 4.67 -11.27
CA TRP A 62 21.05 3.75 -11.30
C TRP A 62 20.37 3.65 -9.94
N LEU A 63 21.12 3.51 -8.86
CA LEU A 63 20.61 3.46 -7.47
C LEU A 63 19.76 4.68 -7.13
N ILE A 64 20.19 5.87 -7.53
CA ILE A 64 19.46 7.12 -7.28
C ILE A 64 18.12 7.09 -8.04
N GLY A 65 18.15 6.84 -9.36
CA GLY A 65 16.96 6.84 -10.20
C GLY A 65 15.97 5.73 -9.84
N ALA A 66 16.45 4.49 -9.77
CA ALA A 66 15.64 3.33 -9.44
C ALA A 66 15.13 3.39 -7.98
N GLY A 67 15.95 3.85 -7.04
CA GLY A 67 15.58 4.07 -5.65
C GLY A 67 14.41 5.04 -5.53
N TRP A 68 14.44 6.16 -6.25
CA TRP A 68 13.34 7.13 -6.28
C TRP A 68 12.04 6.53 -6.84
N VAL A 69 12.11 5.78 -7.95
CA VAL A 69 10.94 5.11 -8.54
C VAL A 69 10.35 4.07 -7.60
N VAL A 70 11.18 3.21 -7.01
CA VAL A 70 10.77 2.19 -6.05
C VAL A 70 10.15 2.85 -4.81
N GLN A 71 10.78 3.89 -4.26
CA GLN A 71 10.25 4.64 -3.12
C GLN A 71 8.87 5.23 -3.45
N ARG A 72 8.71 5.85 -4.62
CA ARG A 72 7.42 6.40 -5.06
C ARG A 72 6.34 5.33 -5.21
N ALA A 73 6.70 4.16 -5.77
CA ALA A 73 5.78 3.03 -5.91
C ALA A 73 5.33 2.48 -4.55
N TRP A 74 6.27 2.34 -3.59
CA TRP A 74 5.96 1.90 -2.23
C TRP A 74 5.13 2.93 -1.46
N ARG A 75 5.41 4.24 -1.60
CA ARG A 75 4.59 5.30 -1.00
C ARG A 75 3.14 5.23 -1.52
N ARG A 76 2.95 5.04 -2.83
CA ARG A 76 1.61 4.85 -3.42
C ARG A 76 0.92 3.60 -2.88
N SER A 77 1.64 2.49 -2.76
CA SER A 77 1.07 1.25 -2.20
C SER A 77 0.67 1.41 -0.74
N ARG A 78 1.48 2.08 0.09
CA ARG A 78 1.17 2.33 1.51
C ARG A 78 0.01 3.30 1.69
N ALA A 79 -0.08 4.34 0.85
CA ALA A 79 -1.22 5.27 0.87
C ALA A 79 -2.55 4.58 0.53
N ALA A 80 -2.50 3.53 -0.30
CA ALA A 80 -3.66 2.70 -0.66
C ALA A 80 -3.86 1.51 0.29
N GLN A 81 -3.24 1.48 1.47
CA GLN A 81 -3.42 0.37 2.39
C GLN A 81 -4.84 0.39 2.97
N PRO A 82 -5.63 -0.69 2.80
CA PRO A 82 -6.96 -0.78 3.39
C PRO A 82 -6.81 -0.69 4.91
N HIS A 83 -7.45 0.31 5.51
CA HIS A 83 -7.53 0.41 6.96
C HIS A 83 -8.53 -0.62 7.44
N VAL A 84 -8.02 -1.65 8.12
CA VAL A 84 -8.86 -2.54 8.93
C VAL A 84 -9.07 -1.79 10.23
N GLN A 85 -10.29 -1.31 10.48
CA GLN A 85 -10.65 -0.83 11.81
C GLN A 85 -10.48 -2.00 12.78
N GLN A 86 -9.63 -1.85 13.79
CA GLN A 86 -9.52 -2.86 14.84
C GLN A 86 -10.83 -2.83 15.66
N LEU A 87 -11.33 -3.99 16.08
CA LEU A 87 -12.53 -4.07 16.93
C LEU A 87 -12.40 -3.20 18.21
N GLY A 88 -11.18 -2.96 18.70
CA GLY A 88 -10.92 -2.06 19.82
C GLY A 88 -11.26 -0.59 19.55
N ASP A 89 -11.14 -0.12 18.31
CA ASP A 89 -11.53 1.24 17.91
C ASP A 89 -13.06 1.39 17.79
N LEU A 90 -13.76 0.29 17.50
CA LEU A 90 -15.24 0.23 17.55
C LEU A 90 -15.76 0.25 18.99
N GLY A 91 -14.99 -0.27 19.95
CA GLY A 91 -15.33 -0.21 21.38
C GLY A 91 -15.11 1.16 22.03
N ALA A 92 -14.19 1.98 21.48
CA ALA A 92 -13.93 3.34 21.96
C ALA A 92 -14.79 4.41 21.25
N ALA A 93 -15.39 4.08 20.10
CA ALA A 93 -16.33 4.93 19.39
C ALA A 93 -17.72 4.86 20.02
N ARG A 94 -17.86 5.41 21.25
CA ARG A 94 -19.12 5.70 21.96
C ARG A 94 -20.15 4.55 22.07
N PRO A 95 -20.61 4.18 23.28
CA PRO A 95 -21.91 3.54 23.42
C PRO A 95 -22.98 4.60 23.15
N SER A 96 -23.15 5.00 21.90
CA SER A 96 -24.43 5.53 21.43
C SER A 96 -25.02 4.40 20.60
N ASP A 97 -26.16 3.88 21.04
CA ASP A 97 -26.97 2.80 20.46
C ASP A 97 -27.43 3.03 19.00
N GLU A 98 -26.71 3.83 18.23
CA GLU A 98 -27.04 4.29 16.88
C GLU A 98 -25.92 4.02 15.87
N ALA A 99 -24.84 3.34 16.27
CA ALA A 99 -23.81 2.92 15.33
C ALA A 99 -24.32 1.74 14.48
N LEU A 100 -24.84 2.08 13.29
CA LEU A 100 -25.09 1.18 12.15
C LEU A 100 -26.34 0.29 12.24
N GLY A 101 -27.51 0.86 12.54
CA GLY A 101 -28.79 0.22 12.20
C GLY A 101 -29.08 -1.12 12.87
N VAL A 102 -28.29 -1.50 13.88
CA VAL A 102 -28.53 -2.65 14.75
C VAL A 102 -29.07 -2.08 16.07
N PRO A 103 -30.36 -2.28 16.39
CA PRO A 103 -30.88 -1.88 17.68
C PRO A 103 -30.12 -2.61 18.79
N GLY A 104 -29.78 -1.88 19.86
CA GLY A 104 -29.16 -2.47 21.04
C GLY A 104 -30.03 -3.58 21.63
N LEU A 105 -29.40 -4.62 22.19
CA LEU A 105 -30.12 -5.76 22.79
C LEU A 105 -31.03 -5.39 23.96
N SER A 106 -30.84 -4.19 24.53
CA SER A 106 -31.64 -3.60 25.60
C SER A 106 -32.76 -2.69 25.09
N THR A 107 -32.78 -2.34 23.79
CA THR A 107 -33.78 -1.45 23.21
C THR A 107 -35.02 -2.25 22.83
N PRO A 108 -36.23 -1.85 23.26
CA PRO A 108 -37.45 -2.50 22.79
C PRO A 108 -37.50 -2.45 21.27
N ALA A 109 -37.84 -3.57 20.64
CA ALA A 109 -37.89 -3.70 19.18
C ALA A 109 -38.72 -2.55 18.58
N PRO A 110 -38.21 -1.81 17.58
CA PRO A 110 -39.00 -0.79 16.91
C PRO A 110 -40.28 -1.43 16.34
N PRO A 111 -41.41 -0.70 16.31
CA PRO A 111 -42.61 -1.17 15.65
C PRO A 111 -42.24 -1.54 14.20
N HIS A 112 -42.44 -2.82 13.87
CA HIS A 112 -42.17 -3.34 12.55
C HIS A 112 -43.05 -2.60 11.53
N LEU A 113 -42.49 -2.34 10.35
CA LEU A 113 -43.26 -1.92 9.18
C LEU A 113 -44.31 -3.00 8.88
N GLY A 114 -45.48 -2.86 9.48
CA GLY A 114 -46.64 -3.66 9.12
C GLY A 114 -47.00 -3.36 7.67
N LEU A 115 -47.53 -4.38 6.97
CA LEU A 115 -48.12 -4.26 5.63
C LEU A 115 -49.25 -3.20 5.56
N SER A 116 -49.69 -2.68 6.71
CA SER A 116 -50.67 -1.60 6.88
C SER A 116 -50.13 -0.18 6.62
N GLY A 117 -48.85 0.00 6.30
CA GLY A 117 -48.33 1.29 5.82
C GLY A 117 -48.31 2.43 6.86
N GLN A 118 -48.45 2.11 8.15
CA GLN A 118 -48.53 3.12 9.21
C GLN A 118 -47.17 3.73 9.61
N VAL A 119 -46.05 3.23 9.09
CA VAL A 119 -44.71 3.72 9.41
C VAL A 119 -44.10 4.39 8.18
N ARG A 120 -43.76 5.69 8.31
CA ARG A 120 -43.15 6.47 7.23
C ARG A 120 -41.74 5.92 6.94
N PRO A 121 -41.42 5.54 5.69
CA PRO A 121 -40.10 5.03 5.34
C PRO A 121 -39.02 6.11 5.54
N SER A 122 -37.81 5.68 5.93
CA SER A 122 -36.67 6.58 6.10
C SER A 122 -36.38 7.32 4.79
N PRO A 123 -36.26 8.66 4.79
CA PRO A 123 -36.04 9.47 3.59
C PRO A 123 -34.61 9.36 3.03
N ARG A 124 -33.75 8.54 3.62
CA ARG A 124 -32.36 8.37 3.20
C ARG A 124 -32.11 6.87 3.05
N TRP A 125 -32.19 6.42 1.80
CA TRP A 125 -31.60 5.18 1.32
C TRP A 125 -30.18 5.49 0.84
#